data_AF-A0AAN9XEM6-F1
#
_entry.id   AF-A0AAN9XEM6-F1
#
_cell.length_a   1.000
_cell.length_b   1.000
_cell.length_c   1.000
_cell.angle_alpha   90.00
_cell.angle_beta   90.00
_cell.angle_gamma   90.00
#
_symmetry.space_group_name_H-M   'P 1'
#
loop_
_entity.id
_entity.type
_entity.pdbx_description
1 polymer ?
#
loop_
_entity_poly.entity_id
_entity_poly.type
_entity_poly.pdbx_seq_one_letter_code
_entity_poly.pdbx_strand_id
1 'polypeptide(L)'
;MGSCSGVRRGKTVIKEVEQINRRYVTFSKRKLGLFNKLTELSILCNVESALIITSQNGKHYSCGYPDVDTVIGRYLGGGPPQRRNPVSKKEVEKLRVEYEALQIQLKEEQKRLQDTKERQKGSFWSPPWWNVPTEDMGLENLLEFKNSLELLKYNLVGALQEKDINSVPSSTMLPPPPITPPAPAPAFPHYYR
;
A
#
# COMPACT_ATOMS: atom_id res chain seq x y z
N MET A 1 -11.78 -33.80 22.32
CA MET A 1 -11.83 -32.53 23.08
C MET A 1 -10.43 -32.20 23.54
N GLY A 2 -9.73 -31.29 22.84
CA GLY A 2 -8.37 -30.87 23.22
C GLY A 2 -8.45 -29.74 24.23
N SER A 3 -8.09 -30.02 25.48
CA SER A 3 -8.11 -29.02 26.56
C SER A 3 -6.89 -28.10 26.42
N CYS A 4 -7.11 -26.87 25.96
CA CYS A 4 -6.08 -25.82 25.98
C CYS A 4 -5.85 -25.38 27.43
N SER A 5 -4.87 -25.97 28.10
CA SER A 5 -4.42 -25.55 29.42
C SER A 5 -3.73 -24.18 29.32
N GLY A 6 -4.47 -23.12 29.66
CA GLY A 6 -3.94 -21.76 29.71
C GLY A 6 -2.79 -21.67 30.72
N VAL A 7 -1.56 -21.49 30.22
CA VAL A 7 -0.38 -21.25 31.05
C VAL A 7 -0.59 -19.94 31.81
N ARG A 8 -0.67 -20.02 33.16
CA ARG A 8 -0.82 -18.84 34.03
C ARG A 8 0.44 -17.97 33.97
N ARG A 9 0.26 -16.67 34.14
CA ARG A 9 1.35 -15.69 34.17
C ARG A 9 2.25 -15.93 35.39
N GLY A 10 3.47 -16.40 35.16
CA GLY A 10 4.48 -16.59 36.20
C GLY A 10 5.18 -15.29 36.61
N LYS A 11 5.69 -15.24 37.84
CA LYS A 11 6.57 -14.16 38.32
C LYS A 11 7.88 -14.20 37.54
N THR A 12 8.35 -13.03 37.11
CA THR A 12 9.62 -12.88 36.39
C THR A 12 10.56 -11.97 37.17
N VAL A 13 11.86 -12.28 37.17
CA VAL A 13 12.89 -11.43 37.80
C VAL A 13 13.02 -10.11 37.03
N ILE A 14 13.24 -9.00 37.74
CA ILE A 14 13.53 -7.69 37.14
C ILE A 14 15.01 -7.66 36.75
N LYS A 15 15.34 -8.32 35.65
CA LYS A 15 16.64 -8.29 34.97
C LYS A 15 16.44 -8.31 33.46
N GLU A 16 17.51 -8.12 32.69
CA GLU A 16 17.43 -8.24 31.24
C GLU A 16 16.97 -9.66 30.83
N VAL A 17 16.04 -9.74 29.88
CA VAL A 17 15.54 -11.03 29.37
C VAL A 17 16.57 -11.59 28.40
N GLU A 18 17.31 -12.61 28.80
CA GLU A 18 18.41 -13.19 27.99
C GLU A 18 17.95 -13.72 26.62
N GLN A 19 16.85 -14.47 26.58
CA GLN A 19 16.35 -15.05 25.33
C GLN A 19 15.71 -14.00 24.41
N ILE A 20 16.29 -13.79 23.23
CA ILE A 20 15.89 -12.76 22.24
C ILE A 20 14.40 -12.82 21.88
N ASN A 21 13.86 -13.99 21.54
CA ASN A 21 12.43 -14.13 21.19
C ASN A 21 11.51 -13.73 22.34
N ARG A 22 11.84 -14.16 23.58
CA ARG A 22 11.08 -13.77 24.78
C ARG A 22 11.23 -12.29 25.06
N ARG A 23 12.41 -11.71 24.80
CA ARG A 23 12.67 -10.28 24.95
C ARG A 23 11.78 -9.46 24.02
N TYR A 24 11.69 -9.80 22.75
CA TYR A 24 10.83 -9.11 21.78
C TYR A 24 9.34 -9.19 22.18
N VAL A 25 8.85 -10.38 22.52
CA VAL A 25 7.46 -10.54 22.96
C VAL A 25 7.19 -9.77 24.26
N THR A 26 8.12 -9.82 25.22
CA THR A 26 8.02 -9.09 26.48
C THR A 26 8.04 -7.59 26.27
N PHE A 27 8.93 -7.08 25.42
CA PHE A 27 8.99 -5.67 25.06
C PHE A 27 7.66 -5.21 24.47
N SER A 28 7.13 -5.91 23.46
CA SER A 28 5.86 -5.54 22.82
C SER A 28 4.70 -5.53 23.83
N LYS A 29 4.59 -6.55 24.67
CA LYS A 29 3.53 -6.63 25.69
C LYS A 29 3.67 -5.56 26.78
N ARG A 30 4.89 -5.32 27.30
CA ARG A 30 5.13 -4.32 28.35
C ARG A 30 4.97 -2.90 27.81
N LYS A 31 5.45 -2.63 26.60
CA LYS A 31 5.27 -1.34 25.91
C LYS A 31 3.78 -1.00 25.78
N LEU A 32 2.98 -1.94 25.27
CA LEU A 32 1.53 -1.74 25.17
C LEU A 32 0.88 -1.55 26.54
N GLY A 33 1.27 -2.35 27.54
CA GLY A 33 0.75 -2.21 28.91
C GLY A 33 1.07 -0.85 29.54
N LEU A 34 2.29 -0.33 29.32
CA LEU A 34 2.69 0.99 29.78
C LEU A 34 1.91 2.10 29.07
N PHE A 35 1.73 1.99 27.75
CA PHE A 35 0.93 2.95 26.98
C PHE A 35 -0.50 3.02 27.50
N ASN A 36 -1.14 1.86 27.70
CA ASN A 36 -2.49 1.81 28.24
C ASN A 36 -2.59 2.45 29.63
N LYS A 37 -1.60 2.20 30.50
CA LYS A 37 -1.57 2.79 31.84
C LYS A 37 -1.36 4.29 31.83
N LEU A 38 -0.49 4.80 30.96
CA LEU A 38 -0.29 6.23 30.78
C LEU A 38 -1.58 6.91 30.30
N THR A 39 -2.26 6.31 29.30
CA THR A 39 -3.53 6.82 28.78
C THR A 39 -4.62 6.83 29.85
N GLU A 40 -4.76 5.74 30.61
CA GLU A 40 -5.72 5.63 31.71
C GLU A 40 -5.47 6.72 32.77
N LEU A 41 -4.21 6.91 33.20
CA LEU A 41 -3.84 7.96 34.15
C LEU A 41 -4.12 9.37 33.60
N SER A 42 -3.82 9.61 32.33
CA SER A 42 -4.05 10.91 31.68
C SER A 42 -5.52 11.27 31.66
N ILE A 43 -6.39 10.29 31.39
CA ILE A 43 -7.85 10.48 31.36
C ILE A 43 -8.41 10.65 32.77
N LEU A 44 -8.06 9.76 33.71
CA LEU A 44 -8.64 9.74 35.06
C LEU A 44 -8.25 10.98 35.87
N CYS A 45 -6.99 11.38 35.79
CA CYS A 45 -6.48 12.51 36.56
C CYS A 45 -6.48 13.82 35.75
N ASN A 46 -6.87 13.77 34.46
CA ASN A 46 -6.82 14.89 33.53
C ASN A 46 -5.43 15.57 33.49
N VAL A 47 -4.38 14.76 33.58
CA VAL A 47 -2.98 15.19 33.62
C VAL A 47 -2.33 15.08 32.25
N GLU A 48 -1.38 15.96 32.01
CA GLU A 48 -0.55 15.92 30.81
C GLU A 48 0.61 14.98 31.03
N SER A 49 0.85 14.11 30.07
CA SER A 49 1.83 13.04 30.23
C SER A 49 2.44 12.69 28.88
N ALA A 50 3.68 12.23 28.91
CA ALA A 50 4.38 11.71 27.75
C ALA A 50 5.28 10.55 28.19
N LEU A 51 5.38 9.55 27.33
CA LEU A 51 6.25 8.39 27.52
C LEU A 51 6.96 8.12 26.20
N ILE A 52 8.28 8.02 26.26
CA ILE A 52 9.15 7.69 25.14
C ILE A 52 9.91 6.42 25.49
N ILE A 53 9.81 5.41 24.62
CA ILE A 53 10.46 4.12 24.80
C ILE A 53 11.34 3.87 23.59
N THR A 54 12.65 3.76 23.83
CA THR A 54 13.62 3.32 22.82
C THR A 54 13.83 1.82 22.97
N SER A 55 13.71 1.10 21.87
CA SER A 55 14.01 -0.33 21.82
C SER A 55 15.49 -0.58 21.52
N GLN A 56 15.97 -1.80 21.78
CA GLN A 56 17.38 -2.16 21.55
C GLN A 56 17.82 -2.05 20.08
N ASN A 57 16.88 -2.01 19.13
CA ASN A 57 17.17 -1.81 17.71
C ASN A 57 17.15 -0.32 17.29
N GLY A 58 17.11 0.60 18.26
CA GLY A 58 17.10 2.05 18.01
C GLY A 58 15.74 2.61 17.62
N LYS A 59 14.67 1.81 17.47
CA LYS A 59 13.34 2.34 17.18
C LYS A 59 12.75 3.03 18.40
N HIS A 60 12.22 4.23 18.19
CA HIS A 60 11.51 5.02 19.18
C HIS A 60 10.00 4.78 19.08
N TYR A 61 9.35 4.71 20.24
CA TYR A 61 7.91 4.65 20.37
C TYR A 61 7.48 5.69 21.38
N SER A 62 6.48 6.50 21.05
CA SER A 62 5.98 7.55 21.94
C SER A 62 4.47 7.46 22.10
N CYS A 63 3.98 7.89 23.25
CA CYS A 63 2.58 8.17 23.51
C CYS A 63 2.46 9.30 24.52
N GLY A 64 1.43 10.11 24.43
CA GLY A 64 1.24 11.23 25.34
C GLY A 64 -0.10 11.91 25.16
N TYR A 65 -0.43 12.79 26.10
CA TYR A 65 -1.64 13.59 26.12
C TYR A 65 -1.30 15.03 26.55
N PRO A 66 -1.77 16.08 25.83
CA PRO A 66 -2.57 16.04 24.60
C PRO A 66 -1.84 15.45 23.40
N ASP A 67 -0.54 15.73 23.33
CA ASP A 67 0.37 15.33 22.27
C ASP A 67 1.77 15.28 22.88
N VAL A 68 2.62 14.39 22.35
CA VAL A 68 3.96 14.14 22.88
C VAL A 68 4.85 15.36 22.72
N ASP A 69 4.86 15.98 21.54
CA ASP A 69 5.73 17.11 21.24
C ASP A 69 5.33 18.33 22.06
N THR A 70 4.02 18.51 22.28
CA THR A 70 3.48 19.56 23.15
C THR A 70 3.95 19.40 24.61
N VAL A 71 4.03 18.16 25.12
CA VAL A 71 4.52 17.90 26.48
C VAL A 71 6.04 18.10 26.55
N ILE A 72 6.79 17.59 25.57
CA ILE A 72 8.25 17.74 25.50
C ILE A 72 8.64 19.20 25.37
N GLY A 73 8.00 19.95 24.47
CA GLY A 73 8.29 21.36 24.23
C GLY A 73 8.10 22.21 25.48
N ARG A 74 7.10 21.91 26.31
CA ARG A 74 6.92 22.57 27.62
C ARG A 74 7.93 22.13 28.66
N TYR A 75 8.26 20.83 28.70
CA TYR A 75 9.29 20.31 29.58
C TYR A 75 10.64 20.99 29.32
N LEU A 76 11.01 21.17 28.05
CA LEU A 76 12.23 21.85 27.63
C LEU A 76 12.13 23.37 27.78
N GLY A 77 10.96 23.95 27.53
CA GLY A 77 10.73 25.41 27.57
C GLY A 77 10.49 26.00 28.96
N GLY A 78 10.35 25.17 30.01
CA GLY A 78 10.18 25.61 31.40
C GLY A 78 8.88 26.36 31.70
N GLY A 79 7.91 26.34 30.77
CA GLY A 79 6.64 27.03 30.93
C GLY A 79 5.71 26.35 31.96
N PRO A 80 4.88 27.11 32.70
CA PRO A 80 3.90 26.52 33.60
C PRO A 80 2.89 25.65 32.83
N PRO A 81 2.27 24.64 33.48
CA PRO A 81 1.26 23.80 32.83
C PRO A 81 0.13 24.68 32.32
N GLN A 82 -0.06 24.69 31.00
CA GLN A 82 -1.11 25.47 30.37
C GLN A 82 -2.46 24.84 30.73
N ARG A 83 -3.34 25.60 31.40
CA ARG A 83 -4.71 25.15 31.65
C ARG A 83 -5.41 25.02 30.31
N ARG A 84 -5.63 23.79 29.87
CA ARG A 84 -6.44 23.51 28.69
C ARG A 84 -7.89 23.83 29.01
N ASN A 85 -8.51 24.61 28.13
CA ASN A 85 -9.96 24.75 28.15
C ASN A 85 -10.55 23.36 27.87
N PRO A 86 -11.57 22.93 28.64
CA PRO A 86 -12.25 21.67 28.34
C PRO A 86 -12.76 21.71 26.90
N VAL A 87 -12.43 20.67 26.12
CA VAL A 87 -12.93 20.51 24.75
C VAL A 87 -14.45 20.64 24.79
N SER A 88 -15.02 21.39 23.85
CA SER A 88 -16.45 21.63 23.84
C SER A 88 -17.20 20.30 23.66
N LYS A 89 -18.29 20.09 24.41
CA LYS A 89 -19.10 18.85 24.30
C LYS A 89 -19.54 18.57 22.85
N LYS A 90 -19.78 19.64 22.08
CA LYS A 90 -20.18 19.56 20.66
C LYS A 90 -19.08 18.97 19.78
N GLU A 91 -17.83 19.34 20.04
CA GLU A 91 -16.67 18.86 19.28
C GLU A 91 -16.35 17.40 19.59
N VAL A 92 -16.45 17.01 20.87
CA VAL A 92 -16.33 15.60 21.28
C VAL A 92 -17.39 14.74 20.60
N GLU A 93 -18.64 15.19 20.56
CA GLU A 93 -19.73 14.43 19.94
C GLU A 93 -19.55 14.33 18.42
N LYS A 94 -19.09 15.40 17.77
CA LYS A 94 -18.77 15.36 16.34
C LYS A 94 -17.71 14.30 16.04
N LEU A 95 -16.61 14.30 16.79
CA LEU A 95 -15.52 13.33 16.64
C LEU A 95 -15.99 11.90 16.91
N ARG A 96 -16.89 11.71 17.88
CA ARG A 96 -17.47 10.41 18.18
C ARG A 96 -18.27 9.85 17.00
N VAL A 97 -19.15 10.66 16.41
CA VAL A 97 -19.96 10.25 15.24
C VAL A 97 -19.06 9.87 14.06
N GLU A 98 -18.01 10.67 13.80
CA GLU A 98 -17.05 10.40 12.73
C GLU A 98 -16.29 9.07 12.97
N TYR A 99 -15.85 8.83 14.20
CA TYR A 99 -15.20 7.57 14.59
C TYR A 99 -16.12 6.36 14.41
N GLU A 100 -17.38 6.47 14.82
CA GLU A 100 -18.37 5.41 14.66
C GLU A 100 -18.65 5.09 13.18
N ALA A 101 -18.75 6.11 12.32
CA ALA A 101 -18.90 5.93 10.88
C ALA A 101 -17.70 5.22 10.24
N LEU A 102 -16.48 5.62 10.61
CA LEU A 102 -15.24 4.98 10.14
C LEU A 102 -15.14 3.51 10.58
N GLN A 103 -15.57 3.19 11.80
CA GLN A 103 -15.60 1.81 12.29
C GLN A 103 -16.55 0.91 11.49
N ILE A 104 -17.68 1.47 11.04
CA ILE A 104 -18.62 0.75 10.17
C ILE A 104 -17.97 0.47 8.82
N GLN A 105 -17.37 1.47 8.19
CA GLN A 105 -16.67 1.33 6.91
C GLN A 105 -15.53 0.30 6.97
N LEU A 106 -14.73 0.33 8.04
CA LEU A 106 -13.64 -0.62 8.24
C LEU A 106 -14.16 -2.07 8.30
N LYS A 107 -15.25 -2.31 9.02
CA LYS A 107 -15.88 -3.63 9.12
C LYS A 107 -16.42 -4.11 7.78
N GLU A 108 -17.02 -3.21 7.00
CA GLU A 108 -17.51 -3.52 5.67
C GLU A 108 -16.37 -3.91 4.73
N GLU A 109 -15.30 -3.11 4.67
CA GLU A 109 -14.12 -3.41 3.86
C GLU A 109 -13.44 -4.73 4.29
N GLN A 110 -13.34 -4.99 5.60
CA GLN A 110 -12.85 -6.28 6.10
C GLN A 110 -13.71 -7.45 5.63
N LYS A 111 -15.04 -7.30 5.63
CA LYS A 111 -15.96 -8.32 5.14
C LYS A 111 -15.80 -8.53 3.63
N ARG A 112 -15.66 -7.47 2.83
CA ARG A 112 -15.39 -7.55 1.38
C ARG A 112 -14.08 -8.30 1.08
N LEU A 113 -13.02 -8.01 1.84
CA LEU A 113 -11.75 -8.72 1.74
C LEU A 113 -11.88 -10.20 2.14
N GLN A 114 -12.72 -10.51 3.13
CA GLN A 114 -12.97 -11.89 3.51
C GLN A 114 -13.75 -12.65 2.44
N ASP A 115 -14.82 -12.06 1.90
CA ASP A 115 -15.64 -12.67 0.85
C ASP A 115 -14.81 -12.94 -0.43
N THR A 116 -13.94 -12.00 -0.82
CA THR A 116 -13.03 -12.18 -1.97
C THR A 116 -12.00 -13.29 -1.70
N LYS A 117 -11.47 -13.38 -0.48
CA LYS A 117 -10.56 -14.45 -0.07
C LYS A 117 -11.27 -15.81 -0.03
N GLU A 118 -12.52 -15.88 0.40
CA GLU A 118 -13.32 -17.12 0.40
C GLU A 118 -13.66 -17.57 -1.02
N ARG A 119 -14.02 -16.64 -1.93
CA ARG A 119 -14.19 -16.93 -3.36
C ARG A 119 -12.92 -17.49 -3.99
N GLN A 120 -11.75 -16.91 -3.67
CA GLN A 120 -10.46 -17.44 -4.13
C GLN A 120 -10.11 -18.79 -3.47
N LYS A 121 -10.51 -19.02 -2.22
CA LYS A 121 -10.30 -20.30 -1.53
C LYS A 121 -11.19 -21.42 -2.08
N GLY A 122 -12.38 -21.10 -2.60
CA GLY A 122 -13.20 -22.02 -3.39
C GLY A 122 -12.52 -22.46 -4.69
N SER A 123 -11.58 -21.67 -5.20
CA SER A 123 -10.70 -22.01 -6.32
C SER A 123 -9.41 -22.73 -5.89
N PHE A 124 -9.23 -23.07 -4.61
CA PHE A 124 -7.98 -23.68 -4.12
C PHE A 124 -7.76 -25.13 -4.57
N TRP A 125 -8.83 -25.86 -4.93
CA TRP A 125 -8.74 -27.21 -5.51
C TRP A 125 -8.79 -27.21 -7.05
N SER A 126 -8.97 -26.06 -7.67
CA SER A 126 -8.94 -25.91 -9.12
C SER A 126 -7.96 -24.80 -9.48
N PRO A 127 -6.69 -25.15 -9.74
CA PRO A 127 -5.76 -24.24 -10.39
C PRO A 127 -6.45 -23.57 -11.59
N PRO A 128 -6.12 -22.31 -11.93
CA PRO A 128 -6.58 -21.71 -13.18
C PRO A 128 -6.38 -22.72 -14.31
N TRP A 129 -7.34 -22.84 -15.24
CA TRP A 129 -7.37 -23.97 -16.19
C TRP A 129 -6.06 -24.13 -17.00
N TRP A 130 -5.31 -23.04 -17.23
CA TRP A 130 -3.99 -23.04 -17.87
C TRP A 130 -2.84 -23.58 -16.99
N ASN A 131 -3.13 -23.98 -15.75
CA ASN A 131 -2.18 -24.43 -14.74
C ASN A 131 -2.52 -25.85 -14.21
N VAL A 132 -3.37 -26.57 -14.96
CA VAL A 132 -3.67 -28.00 -14.79
C VAL A 132 -2.81 -28.78 -15.80
N PRO A 133 -2.28 -29.97 -15.48
CA PRO A 133 -1.60 -30.81 -16.47
C PRO A 133 -2.48 -31.04 -17.70
N THR A 134 -1.89 -31.04 -18.90
CA THR A 134 -2.64 -31.24 -20.16
C THR A 134 -3.39 -32.57 -20.23
N GLU A 135 -2.94 -33.55 -19.46
CA GLU A 135 -3.53 -34.89 -19.34
C GLU A 135 -4.85 -34.87 -18.55
N ASP A 136 -5.05 -33.86 -17.69
CA ASP A 136 -6.20 -33.71 -16.79
C ASP A 136 -7.17 -32.60 -17.25
N MET A 137 -6.94 -31.98 -18.42
CA MET A 137 -7.83 -30.96 -18.98
C MET A 137 -8.96 -31.57 -19.80
N GLY A 138 -10.20 -31.12 -19.55
CA GLY A 138 -11.35 -31.47 -20.39
C GLY A 138 -11.18 -30.99 -21.84
N LEU A 139 -11.84 -31.67 -22.78
CA LEU A 139 -11.71 -31.42 -24.23
C LEU A 139 -11.92 -29.96 -24.63
N GLU A 140 -12.90 -29.29 -24.00
CA GLU A 140 -13.20 -27.88 -24.25
C GLU A 140 -12.02 -26.97 -23.86
N ASN A 141 -11.45 -27.17 -22.67
CA ASN A 141 -10.32 -26.39 -22.18
C ASN A 141 -9.06 -26.64 -23.03
N LEU A 142 -8.88 -27.88 -23.52
CA LEU A 142 -7.77 -28.23 -24.40
C LEU A 142 -7.91 -27.55 -25.78
N LEU A 143 -9.13 -27.42 -26.29
CA LEU A 143 -9.45 -26.68 -27.50
C LEU A 143 -9.15 -25.18 -27.32
N GLU A 144 -9.56 -24.61 -26.20
CA GLU A 144 -9.31 -23.20 -25.86
C GLU A 144 -7.80 -22.91 -25.69
N PHE A 145 -7.07 -23.83 -25.04
CA PHE A 145 -5.61 -23.75 -24.91
C PHE A 145 -4.92 -23.80 -26.28
N LYS A 146 -5.33 -24.74 -27.15
CA LYS A 146 -4.82 -24.85 -28.51
C LYS A 146 -5.03 -23.56 -29.29
N ASN A 147 -6.25 -23.03 -29.31
CA ASN A 147 -6.57 -21.79 -30.03
C ASN A 147 -5.75 -20.61 -29.52
N SER A 148 -5.50 -20.56 -28.20
CA SER A 148 -4.65 -19.53 -27.58
C SER A 148 -3.19 -19.62 -28.02
N LEU A 149 -2.63 -20.83 -28.10
CA LEU A 149 -1.28 -21.05 -28.61
C LEU A 149 -1.16 -20.73 -30.11
N GLU A 150 -2.18 -21.07 -30.89
CA GLU A 150 -2.24 -20.70 -32.31
C GLU A 150 -2.25 -19.18 -32.49
N LEU A 151 -3.08 -18.46 -31.72
CA LEU A 151 -3.10 -17.00 -31.74
C LEU A 151 -1.74 -16.40 -31.34
N LEU A 152 -1.09 -16.94 -30.30
CA LEU A 152 0.24 -16.51 -29.89
C LEU A 152 1.27 -16.73 -31.01
N LYS A 153 1.22 -17.88 -31.69
CA LYS A 153 2.08 -18.17 -32.84
C LYS A 153 1.88 -17.15 -33.95
N TYR A 154 0.63 -16.82 -34.32
CA TYR A 154 0.35 -15.80 -35.34
C TYR A 154 0.90 -14.43 -34.94
N ASN A 155 0.69 -14.02 -33.69
CA ASN A 155 1.17 -12.74 -33.19
C ASN A 155 2.71 -12.65 -33.19
N LEU A 156 3.41 -13.73 -32.84
CA LEU A 156 4.87 -13.77 -32.89
C LEU A 156 5.40 -13.71 -34.33
N VAL A 157 4.77 -14.43 -35.27
CA VAL A 157 5.14 -14.40 -36.68
C VAL A 157 4.94 -12.99 -37.27
N GLY A 158 3.81 -12.35 -36.97
CA GLY A 158 3.57 -10.96 -37.37
C GLY A 158 4.61 -9.98 -36.79
N ALA A 159 4.91 -10.11 -35.49
CA ALA A 159 5.89 -9.27 -34.82
C ALA A 159 7.34 -9.46 -35.33
N LEU A 160 7.68 -10.61 -35.91
CA LEU A 160 8.98 -10.86 -36.55
C LEU A 160 9.01 -10.25 -37.97
N GLN A 161 7.93 -10.36 -38.74
CA GLN A 161 7.82 -9.74 -40.06
C GLN A 161 7.86 -8.21 -39.99
N GLU A 162 7.24 -7.62 -38.96
CA GLU A 162 7.31 -6.17 -38.72
C GLU A 162 8.73 -5.68 -38.35
N LYS A 163 9.57 -6.56 -37.77
CA LYS A 163 10.97 -6.23 -37.46
C LYS A 163 11.88 -6.28 -38.70
N ASP A 164 11.60 -7.18 -39.64
CA ASP A 164 12.36 -7.27 -40.90
C ASP A 164 12.07 -6.11 -41.87
N ILE A 165 10.87 -5.50 -41.80
CA ILE A 165 10.51 -4.35 -42.65
C ILE A 165 11.17 -3.04 -42.19
N ASN A 166 11.53 -2.93 -40.91
CA ASN A 166 12.01 -1.66 -40.30
C ASN A 166 13.55 -1.56 -40.12
N SER A 167 14.33 -2.47 -40.72
CA SER A 167 15.81 -2.45 -40.71
C SER A 167 16.38 -2.49 -42.15
N VAL A 168 16.32 -1.35 -42.87
CA VAL A 168 16.65 -1.22 -44.30
C VAL A 168 18.16 -1.06 -44.55
N PRO A 169 18.71 -1.45 -45.73
CA PRO A 169 19.82 -0.71 -46.32
C PRO A 169 19.48 -0.15 -47.72
N SER A 170 19.84 1.11 -47.91
CA SER A 170 19.74 1.90 -49.13
C SER A 170 20.47 1.25 -50.32
N SER A 171 19.82 1.17 -51.50
CA SER A 171 20.52 1.06 -52.78
C SER A 171 19.70 1.59 -53.98
N THR A 172 20.20 2.71 -54.52
CA THR A 172 20.05 3.26 -55.89
C THR A 172 18.66 3.65 -56.39
N MET A 173 18.18 4.82 -55.98
CA MET A 173 17.22 5.61 -56.78
C MET A 173 17.98 6.31 -57.91
N LEU A 174 17.74 5.90 -59.16
CA LEU A 174 18.05 6.75 -60.32
C LEU A 174 17.00 7.87 -60.38
N PRO A 175 17.39 9.15 -60.43
CA PRO A 175 16.43 10.25 -60.42
C PRO A 175 15.66 10.33 -61.75
N PRO A 176 14.34 10.54 -61.73
CA PRO A 176 13.57 10.85 -62.94
C PRO A 176 13.95 12.25 -63.47
N PRO A 177 13.96 12.45 -64.79
CA PRO A 177 14.40 13.71 -65.40
C PRO A 177 13.45 14.88 -65.08
N PRO A 178 13.99 16.11 -65.03
CA PRO A 178 13.26 17.30 -64.59
C PRO A 178 12.25 17.74 -65.65
N ILE A 179 11.00 17.95 -65.21
CA ILE A 179 9.99 18.66 -66.01
C ILE A 179 9.85 20.07 -65.41
N THR A 180 10.24 21.05 -66.21
CA THR A 180 10.18 22.48 -65.92
C THR A 180 8.73 22.98 -65.86
N PRO A 181 8.34 23.79 -64.86
CA PRO A 181 7.07 24.49 -64.86
C PRO A 181 7.07 25.68 -65.86
N PRO A 182 5.92 26.01 -66.48
CA PRO A 182 5.83 27.13 -67.42
C PRO A 182 6.06 28.49 -66.73
N ALA A 183 6.73 29.40 -67.45
CA ALA A 183 7.18 30.69 -66.96
C ALA A 183 6.04 31.61 -66.48
N PRO A 184 6.22 32.36 -65.37
CA PRO A 184 5.25 33.33 -64.90
C PRO A 184 5.21 34.59 -65.78
N ALA A 185 4.02 35.15 -65.98
CA ALA A 185 3.79 36.40 -66.70
C ALA A 185 4.45 37.61 -65.98
N PRO A 186 4.97 38.59 -66.71
CA PRO A 186 5.78 39.67 -66.14
C PRO A 186 4.95 40.65 -65.31
N ALA A 187 5.40 40.91 -64.08
CA ALA A 187 4.89 42.00 -63.25
C ALA A 187 5.59 43.32 -63.63
N PHE A 188 4.80 44.32 -64.04
CA PHE A 188 5.29 45.67 -64.29
C PHE A 188 5.64 46.39 -62.96
N PRO A 189 6.63 47.28 -62.95
CA PRO A 189 7.22 47.81 -61.72
C PRO A 189 6.43 48.96 -61.08
N HIS A 190 6.34 48.84 -59.75
CA HIS A 190 6.36 49.86 -58.70
C HIS A 190 5.90 51.29 -59.01
N TYR A 191 4.82 51.71 -58.34
CA TYR A 191 4.74 53.04 -57.76
C TYR A 191 4.02 52.98 -56.40
N TYR A 192 4.76 53.23 -55.32
CA TYR A 192 4.20 53.79 -54.08
C TYR A 192 4.71 55.22 -53.98
N ARG A 193 3.78 56.14 -53.76
CA ARG A 193 3.90 57.20 -52.76
C ARG A 193 2.81 56.95 -51.74
#